data_AF-A0A1M6VZM4-F1
#
_entry.id   AF-A0A1M6VZM4-F1
#
_cell.length_a   1.000
_cell.length_b   1.000
_cell.length_c   1.000
_cell.angle_alpha   90.00
_cell.angle_beta   90.00
_cell.angle_gamma   90.00
#
_symmetry.space_group_name_H-M   'P 1'
#
loop_
_entity.id
_entity.type
_entity.pdbx_description
1 polymer ?
#
loop_
_entity_poly.entity_id
_entity_poly.type
_entity_poly.pdbx_seq_one_letter_code
_entity_poly.pdbx_strand_id
1 'polypeptide(L)'
;MIKSIFAGLMISVGCVSFLSVDNKIAGTFLFSLGLYTIILLKFDLFTGKVGYLSTNRNLDYLKYLGKVWLGNLIGTGIGAATVAATRLTISTSALVAVKHNDNLLSLLILGVFCGMLMFIAVEGYKRCNNPLIVVLPVMGFILCGFEHCIADMFYFIFAIIKGCAAGTFAGAPEIGSTALRLAVITIGNLIGGCLVCYASVNINKDAQ
;
A
#
# COMPACT_ATOMS: atom_id res chain seq x y z
N MET A 1 16.01 2.38 6.65
CA MET A 1 15.40 1.30 7.46
C MET A 1 14.38 1.86 8.45
N ILE A 2 14.77 2.63 9.47
CA ILE A 2 13.82 3.18 10.47
C ILE A 2 12.65 3.95 9.81
N LYS A 3 12.95 4.88 8.89
CA LYS A 3 11.93 5.61 8.11
C LYS A 3 10.96 4.69 7.35
N SER A 4 11.44 3.53 6.89
CA SER A 4 10.63 2.55 6.16
C SER A 4 9.72 1.75 7.10
N ILE A 5 10.20 1.43 8.30
CA ILE A 5 9.39 0.80 9.35
C ILE A 5 8.25 1.74 9.75
N PHE A 6 8.56 3.02 10.02
CA PHE A 6 7.52 4.00 10.34
C PHE A 6 6.53 4.22 9.21
N ALA A 7 6.96 4.19 7.94
CA ALA A 7 6.02 4.24 6.82
C ALA A 7 5.03 3.07 6.84
N GLY A 8 5.52 1.84 7.08
CA GLY A 8 4.65 0.68 7.23
C GLY A 8 3.66 0.83 8.39
N LEU A 9 4.13 1.33 9.54
CA LEU A 9 3.27 1.59 10.70
C LEU A 9 2.18 2.63 10.40
N MET A 10 2.49 3.69 9.66
CA MET A 10 1.52 4.72 9.27
C MET A 10 0.49 4.19 8.26
N ILE A 11 0.88 3.28 7.36
CA ILE A 11 -0.09 2.55 6.53
C ILE A 11 -1.00 1.68 7.40
N SER A 12 -0.48 1.02 8.44
CA SER A 12 -1.34 0.28 9.40
C SER A 12 -2.35 1.19 10.08
N VAL A 13 -1.98 2.41 10.48
CA VAL A 13 -2.92 3.38 11.04
C VAL A 13 -4.04 3.71 10.04
N GLY A 14 -3.68 3.92 8.77
CA GLY A 14 -4.66 4.11 7.70
C GLY A 14 -5.60 2.91 7.53
N CYS A 15 -5.05 1.69 7.54
CA CYS A 15 -5.82 0.45 7.43
C CYS A 15 -6.79 0.27 8.59
N VAL A 16 -6.34 0.48 9.83
CA VAL A 16 -7.19 0.40 11.04
C VAL A 16 -8.30 1.44 10.98
N SER A 17 -7.97 2.68 10.60
CA SER A 17 -8.94 3.77 10.52
C SER A 17 -10.03 3.47 9.48
N PHE A 18 -9.65 2.95 8.31
CA PHE A 18 -10.59 2.49 7.28
C PHE A 18 -11.53 1.38 7.79
N LEU A 19 -10.99 0.40 8.52
CA LEU A 19 -11.74 -0.74 9.02
C LEU A 19 -12.55 -0.45 10.29
N SER A 20 -12.37 0.71 10.92
CA SER A 20 -13.05 1.09 12.16
C SER A 20 -14.38 1.83 11.92
N VAL A 21 -14.74 2.09 10.66
CA VAL A 21 -15.96 2.82 10.29
C VAL A 21 -16.74 2.07 9.21
N ASP A 22 -18.06 2.08 9.31
CA ASP A 22 -18.93 1.38 8.36
C ASP A 22 -19.10 2.14 7.03
N ASN A 23 -19.05 3.48 7.08
CA ASN A 23 -19.18 4.30 5.89
C ASN A 23 -17.88 4.23 5.07
N LYS A 24 -17.93 3.54 3.94
CA LYS A 24 -16.77 3.33 3.06
C LYS A 24 -16.09 4.65 2.65
N ILE A 25 -16.86 5.69 2.31
CA ILE A 25 -16.32 7.00 1.92
C ILE A 25 -15.54 7.61 3.09
N ALA A 26 -16.14 7.67 4.28
CA ALA A 26 -15.48 8.17 5.48
C ALA A 26 -14.22 7.36 5.82
N GLY A 27 -14.28 6.04 5.71
CA GLY A 27 -13.12 5.17 5.95
C GLY A 27 -11.98 5.44 4.97
N THR A 28 -12.28 5.61 3.68
CA THR A 28 -11.26 5.91 2.68
C THR A 28 -10.62 7.29 2.88
N PHE A 29 -11.40 8.27 3.34
CA PHE A 29 -10.88 9.57 3.75
C PHE A 29 -9.93 9.43 4.94
N LEU A 30 -10.32 8.69 5.98
CA LEU A 30 -9.48 8.45 7.16
C LEU A 30 -8.22 7.63 6.85
N PHE A 31 -8.25 6.71 5.87
CA PHE A 31 -7.06 6.02 5.41
C PHE A 31 -5.97 7.00 4.96
N SER A 32 -6.37 8.13 4.36
CA SER A 32 -5.46 9.17 3.85
C SER A 32 -4.56 9.76 4.94
N LEU A 33 -4.95 9.69 6.21
CA LEU A 33 -4.09 10.09 7.34
C LEU A 33 -2.75 9.35 7.30
N GLY A 34 -2.76 8.04 7.00
CA GLY A 34 -1.54 7.24 6.91
C GLY A 34 -0.57 7.76 5.85
N LEU A 35 -1.04 7.94 4.61
CA LEU A 35 -0.20 8.45 3.52
C LEU A 35 0.22 9.91 3.74
N TYR A 36 -0.69 10.75 4.24
CA TYR A 36 -0.40 12.15 4.49
C TYR A 36 0.70 12.32 5.55
N THR A 37 0.66 11.56 6.64
CA THR A 37 1.72 11.56 7.66
C THR A 37 3.07 11.10 7.09
N ILE A 38 3.08 10.07 6.23
CA ILE A 38 4.30 9.60 5.55
C ILE A 38 4.94 10.71 4.73
N ILE A 39 4.13 11.46 3.99
CA ILE A 39 4.61 12.56 3.14
C ILE A 39 5.14 13.71 4.00
N LEU A 40 4.38 14.15 5.01
CA LEU A 40 4.78 15.24 5.92
C LEU A 40 6.09 14.93 6.66
N LEU A 41 6.22 13.71 7.18
CA LEU A 41 7.39 13.29 7.97
C LEU A 41 8.53 12.72 7.10
N LYS A 42 8.36 12.72 5.77
CA LYS A 42 9.34 12.22 4.79
C LYS A 42 9.79 10.77 5.09
N PHE A 43 8.84 9.92 5.46
CA PHE A 43 9.07 8.50 5.63
C PHE A 43 9.19 7.79 4.27
N ASP A 44 9.82 6.62 4.28
CA ASP A 44 10.13 5.90 3.05
C ASP A 44 9.08 4.82 2.80
N LEU A 45 8.10 5.14 1.94
CA LEU A 45 7.09 4.20 1.47
C LEU A 45 7.46 3.66 0.09
N PHE A 46 7.44 2.34 -0.10
CA PHE A 46 7.81 1.69 -1.36
C PHE A 46 7.00 2.25 -2.55
N THR A 47 5.67 2.25 -2.46
CA THR A 47 4.79 2.73 -3.54
C THR A 47 4.96 4.21 -3.85
N GLY A 48 5.41 5.01 -2.88
CA GLY A 48 5.75 6.43 -3.08
C GLY A 48 7.16 6.67 -3.65
N LYS A 49 8.00 5.64 -3.77
CA LYS A 49 9.38 5.74 -4.27
C LYS A 49 9.59 4.93 -5.55
N VAL A 50 8.87 3.82 -5.71
CA VAL A 50 9.12 2.83 -6.77
C VAL A 50 9.09 3.42 -8.17
N GLY A 51 8.24 4.43 -8.43
CA GLY A 51 8.16 5.08 -9.74
C GLY A 51 9.46 5.73 -10.21
N TYR A 52 10.28 6.24 -9.28
CA TYR A 52 11.57 6.86 -9.61
C TYR A 52 12.61 5.84 -10.10
N LEU A 53 12.33 4.53 -10.08
CA LEU A 53 13.17 3.52 -10.72
C LEU A 53 13.23 3.74 -12.24
N SER A 54 12.17 4.29 -12.83
CA SER A 54 12.12 4.61 -14.26
C SER A 54 13.18 5.63 -14.71
N THR A 55 13.58 6.54 -13.80
CA THR A 55 14.61 7.57 -14.01
C THR A 55 15.93 7.24 -13.32
N ASN A 56 15.94 6.35 -12.32
CA ASN A 56 17.13 5.94 -11.56
C ASN A 56 17.40 4.44 -11.76
N ARG A 57 17.72 4.05 -12.99
CA ARG A 57 17.88 2.65 -13.43
C ARG A 57 19.21 2.02 -12.98
N ASN A 58 19.54 2.13 -11.71
CA ASN A 58 20.77 1.57 -11.13
C ASN A 58 20.46 0.54 -10.03
N LEU A 59 21.41 -0.38 -9.84
CA LEU A 59 21.28 -1.49 -8.89
C LEU A 59 21.18 -1.01 -7.44
N ASP A 60 21.81 0.11 -7.09
CA ASP A 60 21.79 0.64 -5.72
C ASP A 60 20.41 1.18 -5.35
N TYR A 61 19.72 1.81 -6.30
CA TYR A 61 18.34 2.25 -6.13
C TYR A 61 17.39 1.06 -5.99
N LEU A 62 17.59 -0.01 -6.77
CA LEU A 62 16.82 -1.24 -6.63
C LEU A 62 17.04 -1.90 -5.25
N LYS A 63 18.29 -1.97 -4.77
CA LYS A 63 18.61 -2.44 -3.42
C LYS A 63 17.97 -1.56 -2.34
N TYR A 64 17.96 -0.24 -2.53
CA TYR A 64 17.27 0.69 -1.66
C TYR A 64 15.76 0.41 -1.62
N LEU A 65 15.10 0.25 -2.76
CA LEU A 65 13.68 -0.08 -2.83
C LEU A 65 13.37 -1.41 -2.13
N GLY A 66 14.23 -2.43 -2.29
CA GLY A 66 14.11 -3.69 -1.56
C GLY A 66 14.18 -3.51 -0.04
N LYS A 67 15.12 -2.69 0.46
CA LYS A 67 15.21 -2.34 1.89
C LYS A 67 13.97 -1.57 2.37
N VAL A 68 13.42 -0.68 1.53
CA VAL A 68 12.21 0.08 1.86
C VAL A 68 11.00 -0.84 1.95
N TRP A 69 10.80 -1.72 0.96
CA TRP A 69 9.72 -2.70 0.95
C TRP A 69 9.78 -3.61 2.18
N LEU A 70 10.97 -4.11 2.52
CA LEU A 70 11.16 -4.94 3.72
C LEU A 70 10.86 -4.16 5.01
N GLY A 71 11.32 -2.92 5.11
CA GLY A 71 10.99 -2.07 6.25
C GLY A 71 9.49 -1.81 6.37
N ASN A 72 8.79 -1.58 5.25
CA ASN A 72 7.34 -1.42 5.23
C ASN A 72 6.62 -2.71 5.68
N LEU A 73 7.10 -3.89 5.27
CA LEU A 73 6.61 -5.18 5.73
C LEU A 73 6.75 -5.35 7.25
N ILE A 74 7.92 -5.00 7.80
CA ILE A 74 8.16 -5.04 9.25
C ILE A 74 7.19 -4.08 9.97
N GLY A 75 7.08 -2.85 9.49
CA GLY A 75 6.19 -1.84 10.08
C GLY A 75 4.72 -2.23 10.06
N THR A 76 4.25 -2.80 8.93
CA THR A 76 2.87 -3.28 8.81
C THR A 76 2.61 -4.50 9.70
N GLY A 77 3.58 -5.41 9.81
CA GLY A 77 3.52 -6.53 10.73
C GLY A 77 3.46 -6.13 12.21
N ILE A 78 4.28 -5.15 12.63
CA ILE A 78 4.20 -4.57 13.98
C ILE A 78 2.82 -3.96 14.22
N GLY A 79 2.30 -3.19 13.25
CA GLY A 79 0.96 -2.61 13.36
C GLY A 79 -0.13 -3.68 13.48
N ALA A 80 -0.09 -4.72 12.65
CA ALA A 80 -1.06 -5.81 12.71
C ALA A 80 -1.00 -6.56 14.05
N ALA A 81 0.19 -6.91 14.52
CA ALA A 81 0.38 -7.62 15.79
C ALA A 81 -0.07 -6.81 17.00
N THR A 82 0.29 -5.53 17.06
CA THR A 82 -0.11 -4.65 18.16
C THR A 82 -1.62 -4.42 18.19
N VAL A 83 -2.26 -4.17 17.04
CA VAL A 83 -3.71 -4.01 16.95
C VAL A 83 -4.44 -5.29 17.35
N ALA A 84 -3.95 -6.46 16.91
CA ALA A 84 -4.55 -7.75 17.24
C ALA A 84 -4.53 -8.06 18.75
N ALA A 85 -3.61 -7.45 19.50
CA ALA A 85 -3.51 -7.57 20.96
C ALA A 85 -4.40 -6.57 21.73
N THR A 86 -5.25 -5.79 21.05
CA THR A 86 -6.14 -4.80 21.67
C THR A 86 -7.60 -5.25 21.67
N ARG A 87 -8.47 -4.43 22.31
CA ARG A 87 -9.93 -4.57 22.28
C ARG A 87 -10.59 -4.19 20.94
N LEU A 88 -9.82 -3.73 19.93
CA LEU A 88 -10.39 -3.29 18.66
C LEU A 88 -10.98 -4.46 17.88
N THR A 89 -12.22 -4.28 17.41
CA THR A 89 -12.96 -5.28 16.63
C THR A 89 -12.99 -4.89 15.16
N ILE A 90 -11.89 -5.18 14.46
CA ILE A 90 -11.78 -5.01 13.00
C ILE A 90 -11.63 -6.37 12.31
N SER A 91 -12.03 -6.46 11.05
CA SER A 91 -11.96 -7.69 10.25
C SER A 91 -11.36 -7.42 8.87
N THR A 92 -10.37 -8.22 8.47
CA THR A 92 -9.77 -8.19 7.13
C THR A 92 -10.19 -9.38 6.27
N SER A 93 -11.00 -10.29 6.82
CA SER A 93 -11.38 -11.57 6.20
C SER A 93 -11.99 -11.41 4.80
N ALA A 94 -12.99 -10.53 4.66
CA ALA A 94 -13.64 -10.29 3.37
C ALA A 94 -12.67 -9.71 2.32
N LEU A 95 -11.80 -8.77 2.72
CA LEU A 95 -10.80 -8.18 1.81
C LEU A 95 -9.78 -9.22 1.33
N VAL A 96 -9.31 -10.06 2.25
CA VAL A 96 -8.37 -11.15 1.95
C VAL A 96 -9.03 -12.22 1.09
N ALA A 97 -10.28 -12.58 1.37
CA ALA A 97 -11.03 -13.57 0.59
C ALA A 97 -11.24 -13.11 -0.86
N VAL A 98 -11.60 -11.84 -1.09
CA VAL A 98 -11.72 -11.28 -2.46
C VAL A 98 -10.43 -11.46 -3.24
N LYS A 99 -9.27 -11.13 -2.64
CA LYS A 99 -7.95 -11.28 -3.27
C LYS A 99 -7.60 -12.75 -3.55
N HIS A 100 -7.91 -13.64 -2.62
CA HIS A 100 -7.64 -15.07 -2.79
C HIS A 100 -8.54 -15.72 -3.86
N ASN A 101 -9.75 -15.22 -4.04
CA ASN A 101 -10.66 -15.68 -5.08
C ASN A 101 -10.48 -14.98 -6.44
N ASP A 102 -9.60 -13.98 -6.52
CA ASP A 102 -9.28 -13.29 -7.76
C ASP A 102 -8.11 -13.98 -8.51
N ASN A 103 -8.05 -13.74 -9.82
CA ASN A 103 -6.98 -14.22 -10.68
C ASN A 103 -5.78 -13.27 -10.65
N LEU A 104 -4.59 -13.81 -10.91
CA LEU A 104 -3.34 -13.06 -10.81
C LEU A 104 -3.24 -11.91 -11.81
N LEU A 105 -3.83 -12.05 -13.01
CA LEU A 105 -3.81 -10.98 -14.01
C LEU A 105 -4.66 -9.78 -13.55
N SER A 106 -5.83 -10.03 -12.97
CA SER A 106 -6.66 -9.00 -12.35
C SER A 106 -5.90 -8.26 -11.25
N LEU A 107 -5.30 -8.98 -10.30
CA LEU A 107 -4.51 -8.39 -9.22
C LEU A 107 -3.32 -7.57 -9.73
N LEU A 108 -2.68 -8.02 -10.82
CA LEU A 108 -1.61 -7.26 -11.48
C LEU A 108 -2.15 -5.92 -11.99
N ILE A 109 -3.26 -5.94 -12.75
CA ILE A 109 -3.89 -4.74 -13.35
C ILE A 109 -4.36 -3.77 -12.27
N LEU A 110 -5.05 -4.27 -11.24
CA LEU A 110 -5.47 -3.47 -10.09
C LEU A 110 -4.26 -2.86 -9.36
N GLY A 111 -3.16 -3.61 -9.25
CA GLY A 111 -1.88 -3.11 -8.75
C GLY A 111 -1.30 -1.99 -9.62
N VAL A 112 -1.39 -2.08 -10.95
CA VAL A 112 -0.94 -1.01 -11.86
C VAL A 112 -1.68 0.29 -11.57
N PHE A 113 -3.01 0.27 -11.53
CA PHE A 113 -3.79 1.47 -11.27
C PHE A 113 -3.51 2.09 -9.89
N CYS A 114 -3.36 1.27 -8.85
CA CYS A 114 -2.94 1.76 -7.55
C CYS A 114 -1.55 2.42 -7.61
N GLY A 115 -0.57 1.78 -8.27
CA GLY A 115 0.78 2.33 -8.42
C GLY A 115 0.80 3.70 -9.08
N MET A 116 -0.04 3.89 -10.11
CA MET A 116 -0.22 5.18 -10.78
C MET A 116 -0.71 6.25 -9.79
N LEU A 117 -1.78 5.97 -9.05
CA LEU A 117 -2.37 6.89 -8.08
C LEU A 117 -1.41 7.23 -6.93
N MET A 118 -0.63 6.26 -6.44
CA MET A 118 0.34 6.50 -5.36
C MET A 118 1.47 7.43 -5.81
N PHE A 119 1.97 7.26 -7.03
CA PHE A 119 2.96 8.19 -7.58
C PHE A 119 2.37 9.60 -7.73
N ILE A 120 1.15 9.72 -8.27
CA ILE A 120 0.44 11.01 -8.42
C ILE A 120 0.29 11.70 -7.06
N ALA A 121 -0.12 10.98 -6.02
CA ALA A 121 -0.29 11.55 -4.68
C ALA A 121 1.01 12.14 -4.13
N VAL A 122 2.11 11.39 -4.20
CA VAL A 122 3.40 11.80 -3.64
C VAL A 122 4.04 12.91 -4.46
N GLU A 123 4.08 12.75 -5.78
CA GLU A 123 4.70 13.74 -6.67
C GLU A 123 3.88 15.02 -6.76
N GLY A 124 2.55 14.91 -6.84
CA GLY A 124 1.66 16.05 -6.88
C GLY A 124 1.69 16.87 -5.57
N TYR A 125 1.76 16.21 -4.42
CA TYR A 125 1.96 16.93 -3.15
C TYR A 125 3.29 17.69 -3.12
N LYS A 126 4.39 17.09 -3.61
CA LYS A 126 5.69 17.79 -3.67
C LYS A 126 5.65 19.07 -4.50
N ARG A 127 4.83 19.09 -5.55
CA ARG A 127 4.71 20.24 -6.46
C ARG A 127 3.81 21.34 -5.91
N CYS A 128 2.69 20.99 -5.28
CA CYS A 128 1.65 21.95 -4.94
C CYS A 128 1.40 22.11 -3.43
N ASN A 129 2.01 21.27 -2.59
CA ASN A 129 1.83 21.23 -1.13
C ASN A 129 0.35 21.19 -0.69
N ASN A 130 -0.52 20.60 -1.50
CA ASN A 130 -1.96 20.53 -1.28
C ASN A 130 -2.37 19.13 -0.77
N PRO A 131 -2.87 19.00 0.47
CA PRO A 131 -3.30 17.72 1.03
C PRO A 131 -4.38 16.99 0.21
N LEU A 132 -5.22 17.71 -0.53
CA LEU A 132 -6.26 17.09 -1.38
C LEU A 132 -5.67 16.21 -2.48
N ILE A 133 -4.47 16.53 -2.95
CA ILE A 133 -3.74 15.72 -3.96
C ILE A 133 -3.29 14.39 -3.34
N VAL A 134 -3.23 14.28 -2.01
CA VAL A 134 -2.98 13.00 -1.31
C VAL A 134 -4.30 12.28 -1.05
N VAL A 135 -5.31 13.00 -0.55
CA VAL A 135 -6.59 12.43 -0.14
C VAL A 135 -7.35 11.83 -1.33
N LEU A 136 -7.46 12.54 -2.45
CA LEU A 136 -8.29 12.08 -3.58
C LEU A 136 -7.75 10.79 -4.22
N PRO A 137 -6.45 10.62 -4.52
CA PRO A 137 -5.93 9.35 -5.02
C PRO A 137 -6.06 8.21 -4.01
N VAL A 138 -5.91 8.49 -2.71
CA VAL A 138 -6.12 7.48 -1.65
C VAL A 138 -7.56 6.99 -1.65
N MET A 139 -8.52 7.92 -1.63
CA MET A 139 -9.94 7.58 -1.70
C MET A 139 -10.26 6.81 -2.97
N GLY A 140 -9.74 7.27 -4.10
CA GLY A 140 -9.94 6.67 -5.41
C GLY A 140 -9.49 5.20 -5.46
N PHE A 141 -8.27 4.88 -5.04
CA PHE A 141 -7.77 3.50 -5.16
C PHE A 141 -8.58 2.53 -4.28
N ILE A 142 -8.97 2.94 -3.07
CA ILE A 142 -9.73 2.08 -2.15
C ILE A 142 -11.17 1.92 -2.64
N LEU A 143 -11.81 2.99 -3.11
CA LEU A 143 -13.19 2.93 -3.62
C LEU A 143 -13.28 2.09 -4.90
N CYS A 144 -12.31 2.22 -5.80
CA CYS A 144 -12.21 1.44 -7.04
C CYS A 144 -11.74 -0.01 -6.82
N GLY A 145 -11.27 -0.37 -5.62
CA GLY A 145 -10.78 -1.71 -5.33
C GLY A 145 -9.40 -2.02 -5.92
N PHE A 146 -8.58 -1.00 -6.17
CA PHE A 146 -7.20 -1.20 -6.61
C PHE A 146 -6.32 -1.73 -5.48
N GLU A 147 -5.23 -2.40 -5.85
CA GLU A 147 -4.44 -3.18 -4.91
C GLU A 147 -3.15 -2.48 -4.50
N HIS A 148 -2.96 -2.27 -3.20
CA HIS A 148 -1.80 -1.56 -2.64
C HIS A 148 -0.96 -2.53 -1.81
N CYS A 149 0.21 -2.92 -2.32
CA CYS A 149 1.00 -4.00 -1.74
C CYS A 149 1.32 -3.80 -0.25
N ILE A 150 1.57 -2.57 0.21
CA ILE A 150 1.87 -2.32 1.63
C ILE A 150 0.62 -2.35 2.50
N ALA A 151 -0.56 -1.99 1.97
CA ALA A 151 -1.81 -2.13 2.72
C ALA A 151 -2.18 -3.61 2.83
N ASP A 152 -1.96 -4.35 1.75
CA ASP A 152 -2.20 -5.79 1.69
C ASP A 152 -1.28 -6.57 2.63
N MET A 153 -0.03 -6.13 2.85
CA MET A 153 0.80 -6.68 3.92
C MET A 153 0.10 -6.63 5.27
N PHE A 154 -0.48 -5.49 5.65
CA PHE A 154 -1.24 -5.37 6.89
C PHE A 154 -2.46 -6.30 6.88
N TYR A 155 -3.27 -6.29 5.81
CA TYR A 155 -4.49 -7.09 5.75
C TYR A 155 -4.22 -8.60 5.83
N PHE A 156 -3.21 -9.09 5.10
CA PHE A 156 -2.80 -10.48 5.13
C PHE A 156 -2.20 -10.88 6.47
N ILE A 157 -1.26 -10.10 7.02
CA ILE A 157 -0.65 -10.42 8.32
C ILE A 157 -1.70 -10.41 9.43
N PHE A 158 -2.60 -9.42 9.44
CA PHE A 158 -3.68 -9.35 10.44
C PHE A 158 -4.63 -10.55 10.34
N ALA A 159 -5.01 -10.97 9.13
CA ALA A 159 -5.84 -12.16 8.91
C ALA A 159 -5.15 -13.43 9.42
N ILE A 160 -3.86 -13.61 9.14
CA ILE A 160 -3.07 -14.76 9.62
C ILE A 160 -3.02 -14.77 11.16
N ILE A 161 -2.70 -13.65 11.79
CA ILE A 161 -2.62 -13.55 13.26
C ILE A 161 -3.96 -13.91 13.91
N LYS A 162 -5.07 -13.35 13.41
CA LYS A 162 -6.41 -13.63 13.94
C LYS A 162 -6.86 -15.07 13.66
N GLY A 163 -6.52 -15.62 12.50
CA GLY A 163 -6.81 -17.02 12.14
C GLY A 163 -6.08 -18.01 13.06
N CYS A 164 -4.80 -17.77 13.35
CA CYS A 164 -4.02 -18.56 14.31
C CYS A 164 -4.61 -18.48 15.72
N ALA A 165 -4.97 -17.27 16.18
CA ALA A 165 -5.55 -17.07 17.51
C ALA A 165 -6.92 -17.74 17.69
N ALA A 166 -7.70 -17.86 16.63
CA ALA A 166 -9.01 -18.54 16.65
C ALA A 166 -8.92 -20.07 16.56
N GLY A 167 -7.72 -20.65 16.44
CA GLY A 167 -7.53 -22.09 16.23
C GLY A 167 -8.02 -22.60 14.87
N THR A 168 -8.46 -21.70 14.00
CA THR A 168 -8.99 -22.01 12.67
C THR A 168 -7.88 -21.92 11.63
N PHE A 169 -7.07 -22.96 11.52
CA PHE A 169 -6.18 -23.12 10.35
C PHE A 169 -6.96 -23.27 9.05
N ALA A 170 -8.21 -23.74 9.13
CA ALA A 170 -9.11 -23.93 7.99
C ALA A 170 -9.62 -22.63 7.34
N GLY A 171 -9.35 -21.45 7.92
CA GLY A 171 -9.76 -20.15 7.37
C GLY A 171 -8.62 -19.12 7.25
N ALA A 172 -7.41 -19.45 7.68
CA ALA A 172 -6.24 -18.60 7.47
C ALA A 172 -5.80 -18.71 6.00
N PRO A 173 -5.48 -17.59 5.34
CA PRO A 173 -5.03 -17.63 3.95
C PRO A 173 -3.73 -18.43 3.85
N GLU A 174 -3.64 -19.31 2.85
CA GLU A 174 -2.44 -20.11 2.61
C GLU A 174 -1.24 -19.19 2.35
N ILE A 175 -0.12 -19.44 3.05
CA ILE A 175 1.04 -18.54 3.05
C ILE A 175 1.66 -18.43 1.65
N GLY A 176 1.82 -19.55 0.94
CA GLY A 176 2.43 -19.58 -0.39
C GLY A 176 1.61 -18.78 -1.41
N SER A 177 0.29 -19.01 -1.43
CA SER A 177 -0.61 -18.33 -2.35
C SER A 177 -0.81 -16.84 -1.98
N THR A 178 -0.69 -16.49 -0.70
CA THR A 178 -0.64 -15.09 -0.22
C THR A 178 0.62 -14.37 -0.70
N ALA A 179 1.78 -15.01 -0.55
CA ALA A 179 3.06 -14.45 -0.97
C ALA A 179 3.09 -14.21 -2.50
N LEU A 180 2.55 -15.14 -3.28
CA LEU A 180 2.42 -14.99 -4.73
C LEU A 180 1.57 -13.77 -5.11
N ARG A 181 0.40 -13.61 -4.49
CA ARG A 181 -0.49 -12.45 -4.74
C ARG A 181 0.17 -11.13 -4.34
N LEU A 182 0.82 -11.08 -3.18
CA LEU A 182 1.56 -9.90 -2.74
C LEU A 182 2.68 -9.54 -3.72
N ALA A 183 3.41 -10.54 -4.25
CA ALA A 183 4.44 -10.32 -5.26
C ALA A 183 3.85 -9.74 -6.55
N VAL A 184 2.75 -10.31 -7.04
CA VAL A 184 2.04 -9.84 -8.25
C VAL A 184 1.54 -8.41 -8.07
N ILE A 185 0.92 -8.09 -6.94
CA ILE A 185 0.44 -6.73 -6.64
C ILE A 185 1.62 -5.75 -6.53
N THR A 186 2.74 -6.17 -5.91
CA THR A 186 3.97 -5.37 -5.82
C THR A 186 4.53 -5.04 -7.21
N ILE A 187 4.54 -6.02 -8.12
CA ILE A 187 4.95 -5.81 -9.52
C ILE A 187 3.99 -4.84 -10.22
N GLY A 188 2.68 -4.99 -10.02
CA GLY A 188 1.67 -4.05 -10.53
C GLY A 188 1.95 -2.62 -10.07
N ASN A 189 2.11 -2.41 -8.76
CA ASN A 189 2.41 -1.09 -8.20
C ASN A 189 3.71 -0.49 -8.77
N LEU A 190 4.74 -1.32 -8.96
CA LEU A 190 6.00 -0.90 -9.60
C LEU A 190 5.75 -0.41 -11.02
N ILE A 191 5.06 -1.20 -11.85
CA ILE A 191 4.74 -0.85 -13.24
C ILE A 191 3.98 0.46 -13.29
N GLY A 192 2.88 0.57 -12.53
CA GLY A 192 2.04 1.77 -12.49
C GLY A 192 2.80 3.03 -12.06
N GLY A 193 3.59 2.94 -11.00
CA GLY A 193 4.40 4.07 -10.54
C GLY A 193 5.46 4.49 -11.57
N CYS A 194 6.13 3.52 -12.21
CA CYS A 194 7.12 3.80 -13.25
C CYS A 194 6.51 4.44 -14.49
N LEU A 195 5.31 3.99 -14.92
CA LEU A 195 4.60 4.54 -16.07
C LEU A 195 4.32 6.03 -15.88
N VAL A 196 3.72 6.42 -14.75
CA VAL A 196 3.40 7.83 -14.48
C VAL A 196 4.67 8.66 -14.29
N CYS A 197 5.67 8.14 -13.58
CA CYS A 197 6.94 8.83 -13.40
C CYS A 197 7.61 9.13 -14.75
N TYR A 198 7.74 8.12 -15.61
CA TYR A 198 8.32 8.25 -16.93
C TYR A 198 7.55 9.27 -17.79
N ALA A 199 6.22 9.20 -17.81
CA ALA A 199 5.37 10.15 -18.52
C ALA A 199 5.56 11.59 -18.00
N SER A 200 5.56 11.76 -16.67
CA SER A 200 5.68 13.07 -16.02
C SER A 200 7.01 13.78 -16.30
N VAL A 201 8.07 13.02 -16.61
CA VAL A 201 9.42 13.54 -16.85
C VAL A 201 9.72 13.71 -18.34
N ASN A 202 9.20 12.84 -19.21
CA ASN A 202 9.59 12.81 -20.62
C ASN A 202 8.53 13.35 -21.57
N ILE A 203 7.24 13.26 -21.25
CA ILE A 203 6.16 13.77 -22.11
C ILE A 203 5.90 15.25 -21.85
N ASN A 204 5.98 15.68 -20.59
CA ASN A 204 5.75 17.08 -20.22
C ASN A 204 6.94 18.02 -20.47
N LYS A 205 8.06 17.52 -21.04
CA LYS A 205 9.17 18.37 -21.48
C LYS A 205 8.82 19.22 -22.70
N ASP A 206 7.84 18.79 -23.49
CA ASP A 206 7.41 19.51 -24.70
C ASP A 206 6.34 20.58 -24.39
N ALA A 207 5.95 20.73 -23.11
CA ALA A 207 4.90 21.64 -22.64
C ALA A 207 5.40 22.79 -21.75
N GLN A 208 6.72 22.92 -21.56
CA GLN A 208 7.40 24.03 -20.86
C GLN A 208 8.43 24.68 -21.78
#